data_AF-A0A7V8BEW2-F1
#
_entry.id   AF-A0A7V8BEW2-F1
#
_cell.length_a   1.000
_cell.length_b   1.000
_cell.length_c   1.000
_cell.angle_alpha   90.00
_cell.angle_beta   90.00
_cell.angle_gamma   90.00
#
_symmetry.space_group_name_H-M   'P 1'
#
loop_
_entity.id
_entity.type
_entity.pdbx_description
1 polymer ?
#
loop_
_entity_poly.entity_id
_entity_poly.type
_entity_poly.pdbx_seq_one_letter_code
_entity_poly.pdbx_strand_id
1 'polypeptide(L)'
;AQGEHAQPGRLNELRHIIYKSADAPWRRVRKNLGLMLADGIPKENIDGEALLWAHRRLITRPEERRILVVLSDGEPADEATLSTNPAGYLEQHLHEVIAWIEARSPVELLAIGIGHDVSRYYRHAITLQSADELGGALIEEIAKLFEAQT
;
A
#
# COMPACT_ATOMS: atom_id res chain seq x y z
N ALA A 1 -24.68 23.87 -20.82
CA ALA A 1 -23.43 23.10 -20.77
C ALA A 1 -22.63 23.61 -19.57
N GLN A 2 -22.77 22.96 -18.43
CA GLN A 2 -22.11 23.29 -17.17
C GLN A 2 -21.66 21.95 -16.60
N GLY A 3 -20.39 21.77 -16.26
CA GLY A 3 -20.02 20.58 -15.49
C GLY A 3 -18.55 20.20 -15.38
N GLU A 4 -17.65 20.70 -16.21
CA GLU A 4 -16.23 20.35 -16.07
C GLU A 4 -15.53 21.30 -15.10
N HIS A 5 -15.37 20.86 -13.85
CA HIS A 5 -14.46 21.50 -12.91
C HIS A 5 -13.03 21.33 -13.43
N ALA A 6 -12.26 22.42 -13.49
CA ALA A 6 -10.89 22.42 -14.00
C ALA A 6 -9.94 21.48 -13.21
N GLN A 7 -10.32 21.09 -11.98
CA GLN A 7 -9.59 20.16 -11.13
C GLN A 7 -10.61 19.31 -10.36
N PRO A 8 -11.12 18.23 -10.96
CA PRO A 8 -12.19 17.44 -10.36
C PRO A 8 -11.70 16.52 -9.24
N GLY A 9 -10.39 16.31 -9.11
CA GLY A 9 -9.78 15.51 -8.06
C GLY A 9 -10.00 14.01 -8.27
N ARG A 10 -9.98 13.25 -7.17
CA ARG A 10 -10.14 11.78 -7.15
C ARG A 10 -11.59 11.39 -7.49
N LEU A 11 -11.78 10.59 -8.54
CA LEU A 11 -13.11 10.37 -9.14
C LEU A 11 -13.83 9.07 -8.76
N ASN A 12 -13.10 7.98 -8.54
CA ASN A 12 -13.72 6.67 -8.31
C ASN A 12 -14.26 6.50 -6.88
N GLU A 13 -14.87 5.37 -6.53
CA GLU A 13 -15.15 5.02 -5.12
C GLU A 13 -14.06 4.10 -4.57
N LEU A 14 -13.88 4.10 -3.24
CA LEU A 14 -12.93 3.20 -2.59
C LEU A 14 -13.62 1.93 -2.10
N ARG A 15 -13.05 0.77 -2.41
CA ARG A 15 -13.43 -0.51 -1.83
C ARG A 15 -12.23 -1.11 -1.11
N HIS A 16 -12.26 -1.06 0.22
CA HIS A 16 -11.23 -1.69 1.03
C HIS A 16 -11.58 -3.14 1.37
N ILE A 17 -10.68 -4.07 1.04
CA ILE A 17 -10.88 -5.51 1.27
C ILE A 17 -9.91 -5.99 2.35
N ILE A 18 -10.46 -6.66 3.38
CA ILE A 18 -9.66 -7.34 4.41
C ILE A 18 -9.72 -8.83 4.12
N TYR A 19 -8.66 -9.40 3.56
CA TYR A 19 -8.58 -10.84 3.36
C TYR A 19 -8.40 -11.60 4.69
N LYS A 20 -7.57 -11.06 5.59
CA LYS A 20 -7.32 -11.58 6.94
C LYS A 20 -7.15 -10.41 7.91
N SER A 21 -7.96 -10.35 8.96
CA SER A 21 -7.69 -9.47 10.11
C SER A 21 -6.49 -9.99 10.92
N ALA A 22 -5.81 -9.10 11.63
CA ALA A 22 -4.66 -9.45 12.47
C ALA A 22 -4.99 -10.58 13.45
N ASP A 23 -6.11 -10.44 14.17
CA ASP A 23 -6.54 -11.37 15.23
C ASP A 23 -7.24 -12.63 14.68
N ALA A 24 -7.45 -12.71 13.36
CA ALA A 24 -8.07 -13.87 12.75
C ALA A 24 -7.05 -15.01 12.54
N PRO A 25 -7.33 -16.24 13.03
CA PRO A 25 -6.41 -17.35 12.84
C PRO A 25 -6.39 -17.82 11.39
N TRP A 26 -5.19 -18.11 10.87
CA TRP A 26 -4.95 -18.56 9.49
C TRP A 26 -5.92 -19.63 9.01
N ARG A 27 -6.11 -20.68 9.81
CA ARG A 27 -6.96 -21.83 9.50
C ARG A 27 -8.39 -21.44 9.12
N ARG A 28 -8.92 -20.36 9.69
CA ARG A 28 -10.28 -19.88 9.44
C ARG A 28 -10.40 -19.04 8.17
N VAL A 29 -9.34 -18.33 7.80
CA VAL A 29 -9.35 -17.31 6.74
C VAL A 29 -8.55 -17.71 5.50
N ARG A 30 -7.92 -18.89 5.48
CA ARG A 30 -7.13 -19.37 4.34
C ARG A 30 -7.88 -19.29 3.00
N LYS A 31 -9.18 -19.58 2.99
CA LYS A 31 -10.03 -19.50 1.78
C LYS A 31 -10.18 -18.06 1.28
N ASN A 32 -10.11 -17.06 2.15
CA ASN A 32 -10.29 -15.66 1.78
C ASN A 32 -9.15 -15.17 0.89
N LEU A 33 -7.92 -15.64 1.09
CA LEU A 33 -6.80 -15.22 0.23
C LEU A 33 -6.98 -15.64 -1.22
N GLY A 34 -7.66 -16.76 -1.48
CA GLY A 34 -8.01 -17.16 -2.84
C GLY A 34 -8.89 -16.13 -3.56
N LEU A 35 -9.63 -15.29 -2.82
CA LEU A 35 -10.42 -14.21 -3.40
C LEU A 35 -9.55 -13.11 -4.02
N MET A 36 -8.27 -13.01 -3.67
CA MET A 36 -7.35 -12.06 -4.31
C MET A 36 -7.20 -12.34 -5.81
N LEU A 37 -7.30 -13.61 -6.18
CA LEU A 37 -7.21 -14.11 -7.56
C LEU A 37 -8.56 -14.10 -8.30
N ALA A 38 -9.65 -13.65 -7.65
CA ALA A 38 -10.96 -13.63 -8.29
C ALA A 38 -11.06 -12.49 -9.31
N ASP A 39 -11.50 -12.80 -10.53
CA ASP A 39 -11.62 -11.87 -11.67
C ASP A 39 -12.65 -10.76 -11.46
N GLY A 40 -13.53 -10.88 -10.45
CA GLY A 40 -14.60 -9.92 -10.18
C GLY A 40 -14.21 -8.72 -9.29
N ILE A 41 -12.93 -8.59 -8.92
CA ILE A 41 -12.44 -7.47 -8.10
C ILE A 41 -11.71 -6.49 -9.02
N PRO A 42 -12.24 -5.26 -9.22
CA PRO A 42 -11.52 -4.20 -9.93
C PRO A 42 -10.12 -3.99 -9.35
N LYS A 43 -9.13 -3.82 -10.21
CA LYS A 43 -7.70 -3.75 -9.86
C LYS A 43 -7.10 -2.35 -10.01
N GLU A 44 -7.94 -1.35 -10.23
CA GLU A 44 -7.51 0.05 -10.19
C GLU A 44 -7.14 0.42 -8.75
N ASN A 45 -5.97 1.04 -8.57
CA ASN A 45 -5.42 1.31 -7.27
C ASN A 45 -5.21 2.82 -7.07
N ILE A 46 -5.61 3.28 -5.87
CA ILE A 46 -5.32 4.62 -5.36
C ILE A 46 -4.45 4.44 -4.12
N ASP A 47 -3.16 4.16 -4.32
CA ASP A 47 -2.23 3.69 -3.29
C ASP A 47 -2.10 4.64 -2.09
N GLY A 48 -2.12 5.96 -2.33
CA GLY A 48 -2.11 6.96 -1.25
C GLY A 48 -3.31 6.79 -0.29
N GLU A 49 -4.51 6.54 -0.82
CA GLU A 49 -5.70 6.29 0.02
C GLU A 49 -5.62 4.93 0.72
N ALA A 50 -5.10 3.91 0.03
CA ALA A 50 -4.90 2.59 0.61
C ALA A 50 -3.92 2.63 1.79
N LEU A 51 -2.82 3.38 1.67
CA LEU A 51 -1.84 3.63 2.73
C LEU A 51 -2.48 4.34 3.93
N LEU A 52 -3.23 5.42 3.70
CA LEU A 52 -3.92 6.14 4.77
C LEU A 52 -4.94 5.24 5.49
N TRP A 53 -5.67 4.41 4.75
CA TRP A 53 -6.63 3.49 5.33
C TRP A 53 -5.94 2.40 6.18
N ALA A 54 -4.86 1.80 5.66
CA ALA A 54 -4.09 0.81 6.39
C ALA A 54 -3.43 1.41 7.65
N HIS A 55 -2.84 2.60 7.52
CA HIS A 55 -2.26 3.37 8.62
C HIS A 55 -3.27 3.63 9.74
N ARG A 56 -4.46 4.15 9.42
CA ARG A 56 -5.51 4.44 10.40
C ARG A 56 -5.94 3.19 11.18
N ARG A 57 -5.94 2.02 10.52
CA ARG A 57 -6.22 0.75 11.21
C ARG A 57 -5.07 0.34 12.12
N LEU A 58 -3.85 0.44 11.62
CA LEU A 58 -2.65 0.00 12.33
C LEU A 58 -2.35 0.86 13.56
N ILE A 59 -2.48 2.19 13.47
CA ILE A 59 -2.15 3.12 14.56
C ILE A 59 -3.02 2.93 15.80
N THR A 60 -4.23 2.42 15.62
CA THR A 60 -5.18 2.15 16.73
C THR A 60 -4.89 0.86 17.47
N ARG A 61 -3.94 0.04 16.99
CA ARG A 61 -3.63 -1.24 17.61
C ARG A 61 -2.72 -1.10 18.84
N PRO A 62 -2.83 -2.02 19.82
CA PRO A 62 -2.09 -1.93 21.08
C PRO A 62 -0.62 -2.35 20.97
N GLU A 63 -0.20 -2.97 19.86
CA GLU A 63 1.21 -3.35 19.69
C GLU A 63 2.11 -2.11 19.70
N GLU A 64 3.25 -2.23 20.40
CA GLU A 64 4.21 -1.15 20.58
C GLU A 64 4.85 -0.74 19.25
N ARG A 65 5.37 -1.73 18.50
CA ARG A 65 5.90 -1.54 17.16
C ARG A 65 4.83 -1.81 16.11
N ARG A 66 4.77 -0.91 15.14
CA ARG A 66 3.73 -0.87 14.09
C ARG A 66 4.42 -0.73 12.75
N ILE A 67 4.52 -1.84 12.02
CA ILE A 67 5.15 -1.88 10.71
C ILE A 67 4.06 -2.08 9.65
N LEU A 68 3.97 -1.14 8.71
CA LEU A 68 3.12 -1.22 7.53
C LEU A 68 3.95 -1.69 6.35
N VAL A 69 3.67 -2.91 5.87
CA VAL A 69 4.33 -3.49 4.70
C VAL A 69 3.46 -3.30 3.46
N VAL A 70 4.03 -2.73 2.42
CA VAL A 70 3.41 -2.52 1.10
C VAL A 70 3.99 -3.53 0.13
N LEU A 71 3.13 -4.31 -0.52
CA LEU A 71 3.51 -5.13 -1.67
C LEU A 71 2.97 -4.42 -2.91
N SER A 72 3.86 -3.98 -3.80
CA SER A 72 3.47 -3.18 -4.97
C SER A 72 4.14 -3.71 -6.24
N ASP A 73 3.41 -3.64 -7.33
CA ASP A 73 3.85 -3.86 -8.70
C ASP A 73 4.02 -2.53 -9.46
N GLY A 74 3.96 -1.38 -8.79
CA GLY A 74 4.27 -0.09 -9.40
C GLY A 74 3.32 1.06 -9.03
N GLU A 75 3.03 1.87 -10.05
CA GLU A 75 2.43 3.20 -9.93
C GLU A 75 0.90 3.15 -9.72
N PRO A 76 0.31 4.18 -9.10
CA PRO A 76 -1.14 4.31 -9.00
C PRO A 76 -1.82 4.27 -10.37
N ALA A 77 -2.89 3.50 -10.48
CA ALA A 77 -3.54 3.19 -11.75
C ALA A 77 -5.06 3.30 -11.65
N ASP A 78 -5.58 4.52 -11.50
CA ASP A 78 -7.01 4.85 -11.55
C ASP A 78 -7.29 5.69 -12.80
N GLU A 79 -7.83 5.07 -13.86
CA GLU A 79 -7.90 5.66 -15.21
C GLU A 79 -8.74 6.94 -15.25
N ALA A 80 -9.88 6.93 -14.56
CA ALA A 80 -10.78 8.08 -14.50
C ALA A 80 -10.09 9.29 -13.83
N THR A 81 -9.43 9.07 -12.69
CA THR A 81 -8.70 10.14 -12.01
C THR A 81 -7.51 10.61 -12.83
N LEU A 82 -6.75 9.71 -13.46
CA LEU A 82 -5.57 10.06 -14.27
C LEU A 82 -5.92 10.85 -15.53
N SER A 83 -7.00 10.49 -16.22
CA SER A 83 -7.41 11.13 -17.48
C SER A 83 -8.02 12.53 -17.31
N THR A 84 -8.57 12.83 -16.12
CA THR A 84 -9.31 14.08 -15.87
C THR A 84 -8.54 15.09 -15.01
N ASN A 85 -7.37 14.72 -14.50
CA ASN A 85 -6.52 15.58 -13.66
C ASN A 85 -5.16 15.85 -14.34
N PRO A 86 -4.40 16.85 -13.84
CA PRO A 86 -3.02 17.05 -14.30
C PRO A 86 -2.17 15.79 -14.15
N ALA A 87 -1.18 15.64 -15.03
CA ALA A 87 -0.23 14.54 -14.97
C ALA A 87 0.43 14.46 -13.57
N GLY A 88 0.58 13.24 -13.05
CA GLY A 88 1.18 13.00 -11.75
C GLY A 88 0.26 13.26 -10.54
N TYR A 89 -1.05 13.54 -10.73
CA TYR A 89 -1.96 13.79 -9.60
C TYR A 89 -1.94 12.69 -8.51
N LEU A 90 -2.02 11.42 -8.91
CA LEU A 90 -1.98 10.29 -7.97
C LEU A 90 -0.58 10.02 -7.44
N GLU A 91 0.45 10.25 -8.25
CA GLU A 91 1.86 10.09 -7.86
C GLU A 91 2.23 11.12 -6.79
N GLN A 92 1.86 12.39 -6.99
CA GLN A 92 2.03 13.45 -6.01
C GLN A 92 1.30 13.11 -4.70
N HIS A 93 0.05 12.66 -4.80
CA HIS A 93 -0.71 12.23 -3.62
C HIS A 93 -0.01 11.08 -2.87
N LEU A 94 0.51 10.07 -3.59
CA LEU A 94 1.26 8.97 -3.01
C LEU A 94 2.52 9.47 -2.28
N HIS A 95 3.30 10.36 -2.90
CA HIS A 95 4.48 10.97 -2.28
C HIS A 95 4.15 11.74 -1.01
N GLU A 96 3.09 12.55 -1.03
CA GLU A 96 2.66 13.34 0.14
C GLU A 96 2.24 12.43 1.31
N VAL A 97 1.51 11.35 1.01
CA VAL A 97 1.08 10.37 2.02
C VAL A 97 2.28 9.64 2.61
N ILE A 98 3.19 9.13 1.78
CA ILE A 98 4.40 8.42 2.25
C ILE A 98 5.23 9.35 3.12
N ALA A 99 5.52 10.56 2.64
CA ALA A 99 6.29 11.55 3.39
C ALA A 99 5.62 11.90 4.73
N TRP A 100 4.29 12.00 4.78
CA TRP A 100 3.57 12.22 6.04
C TRP A 100 3.71 11.05 7.00
N ILE A 101 3.55 9.80 6.53
CA ILE A 101 3.72 8.59 7.36
C ILE A 101 5.14 8.55 7.91
N GLU A 102 6.16 8.64 7.05
CA GLU A 102 7.56 8.50 7.46
C GLU A 102 8.05 9.64 8.36
N ALA A 103 7.54 10.87 8.20
CA ALA A 103 8.02 12.03 8.96
C ALA A 103 7.24 12.32 10.24
N ARG A 104 5.96 11.90 10.32
CA ARG A 104 5.05 12.34 11.40
C ARG A 104 4.38 11.20 12.16
N SER A 105 4.38 9.99 11.64
CA SER A 105 3.74 8.85 12.27
C SER A 105 4.76 7.94 12.96
N PRO A 106 4.42 7.28 14.09
CA PRO A 106 5.25 6.24 14.67
C PRO A 106 5.15 4.89 13.93
N VAL A 107 4.43 4.85 12.81
CA VAL A 107 4.32 3.66 11.94
C VAL A 107 5.54 3.60 11.03
N GLU A 108 6.27 2.50 11.10
CA GLU A 108 7.38 2.19 10.20
C GLU A 108 6.80 1.68 8.87
N LEU A 109 7.28 2.23 7.76
CA LEU A 109 6.79 1.90 6.42
C LEU A 109 7.88 1.13 5.66
N LEU A 110 7.53 -0.06 5.15
CA LEU A 110 8.41 -0.91 4.35
C LEU A 110 7.69 -1.24 3.04
N ALA A 111 8.36 -1.09 1.90
CA ALA A 111 7.83 -1.46 0.60
C ALA A 111 8.62 -2.59 -0.06
N ILE A 112 7.90 -3.51 -0.69
CA ILE A 112 8.45 -4.60 -1.49
C ILE A 112 7.86 -4.47 -2.90
N GLY A 113 8.70 -4.06 -3.84
CA GLY A 113 8.41 -4.03 -5.27
C GLY A 113 8.69 -5.39 -5.90
N ILE A 114 7.70 -6.05 -6.49
CA ILE A 114 7.94 -7.33 -7.20
C ILE A 114 8.01 -7.02 -8.69
N GLY A 115 9.19 -7.18 -9.30
CA GLY A 115 9.44 -6.84 -10.71
C GLY A 115 9.54 -5.33 -10.99
N HIS A 116 9.40 -4.49 -9.96
CA HIS A 116 9.34 -3.04 -10.08
C HIS A 116 10.16 -2.34 -8.99
N ASP A 117 10.82 -1.24 -9.36
CA ASP A 117 11.54 -0.39 -8.42
C ASP A 117 10.59 0.61 -7.75
N VAL A 118 10.43 0.44 -6.43
CA VAL A 118 9.58 1.27 -5.56
C VAL A 118 10.41 2.18 -4.65
N SER A 119 11.75 2.13 -4.73
CA SER A 119 12.66 2.95 -3.91
C SER A 119 12.56 4.45 -4.20
N ARG A 120 12.02 4.82 -5.37
CA ARG A 120 11.66 6.21 -5.69
C ARG A 120 10.60 6.81 -4.78
N TYR A 121 9.75 5.98 -4.16
CA TYR A 121 8.65 6.42 -3.31
C TYR A 121 8.94 6.22 -1.82
N TYR A 122 9.50 5.07 -1.46
CA TYR A 122 9.65 4.64 -0.06
C TYR A 122 11.10 4.65 0.39
N ARG A 123 11.38 5.19 1.59
CA ARG A 123 12.74 5.20 2.15
C ARG A 123 13.27 3.79 2.43
N HIS A 124 12.41 2.91 2.94
CA HIS A 124 12.73 1.51 3.17
C HIS A 124 12.02 0.66 2.11
N ALA A 125 12.76 0.31 1.07
CA ALA A 125 12.24 -0.36 -0.11
C ALA A 125 13.16 -1.49 -0.56
N ILE A 126 12.57 -2.57 -1.08
CA ILE A 126 13.27 -3.69 -1.69
C ILE A 126 12.60 -4.04 -3.00
N THR A 127 13.40 -4.41 -3.97
CA THR A 127 12.91 -4.94 -5.24
C THR A 127 13.27 -6.41 -5.35
N LEU A 128 12.25 -7.24 -5.53
CA LEU A 128 12.37 -8.67 -5.82
C LEU A 128 12.19 -8.91 -7.30
N GLN A 129 12.87 -9.91 -7.84
CA GLN A 129 12.67 -10.28 -9.25
C GLN A 129 11.37 -11.07 -9.43
N SER A 130 10.98 -11.83 -8.41
CA SER A 130 9.81 -12.71 -8.45
C SER A 130 9.11 -12.81 -7.10
N ALA A 131 7.83 -13.21 -7.10
CA ALA A 131 7.07 -13.44 -5.88
C ALA A 131 7.58 -14.63 -5.05
N ASP A 132 8.34 -15.54 -5.66
CA ASP A 132 8.91 -16.70 -4.97
C ASP A 132 9.97 -16.29 -3.92
N GLU A 133 10.59 -15.14 -4.10
CA GLU A 133 11.60 -14.57 -3.18
C GLU A 133 10.97 -13.86 -1.97
N LEU A 134 9.65 -13.58 -2.01
CA LEU A 134 8.96 -12.74 -1.04
C LEU A 134 9.10 -13.26 0.40
N GLY A 135 8.96 -14.58 0.59
CA GLY A 135 9.01 -15.18 1.91
C GLY A 135 10.35 -14.99 2.61
N GLY A 136 11.45 -15.20 1.87
CA GLY A 136 12.82 -15.02 2.39
C GLY A 136 13.11 -13.56 2.69
N ALA A 137 12.85 -12.69 1.70
CA ALA A 137 13.10 -11.26 1.83
C ALA A 137 12.33 -10.63 3.00
N LEU A 138 11.06 -10.98 3.19
CA LEU A 138 10.25 -10.43 4.29
C LEU A 138 10.83 -10.80 5.66
N ILE A 139 11.34 -12.04 5.83
CA ILE A 139 11.93 -12.48 7.09
C ILE A 139 13.23 -11.71 7.37
N GLU A 140 14.09 -11.56 6.37
CA GLU A 140 15.36 -10.84 6.50
C GLU A 140 15.15 -9.38 6.89
N GLU A 141 14.17 -8.71 6.31
CA GLU A 141 13.89 -7.31 6.62
C GLU A 141 13.27 -7.10 7.99
N ILE A 142 12.34 -7.97 8.34
CA ILE A 142 11.77 -7.95 9.69
C ILE A 142 12.91 -8.17 10.70
N ALA A 143 13.86 -9.06 10.43
CA ALA A 143 15.03 -9.26 11.29
C ALA A 143 15.90 -7.99 11.40
N LYS A 144 16.22 -7.33 10.28
CA LYS A 144 16.98 -6.05 10.28
C LYS A 144 16.26 -4.96 11.06
N LEU A 145 14.93 -4.88 10.96
CA LEU A 145 14.12 -3.94 11.73
C LEU A 145 14.20 -4.19 13.23
N PHE A 146 14.47 -5.42 13.69
CA PHE A 146 14.69 -5.72 15.10
C PHE A 146 16.12 -5.40 15.57
N GLU A 147 17.13 -5.53 14.71
CA GLU A 147 18.53 -5.24 15.05
C GLU A 147 18.82 -3.75 15.17
N ALA A 148 18.21 -2.91 14.33
CA ALA A 148 18.46 -1.46 14.26
C ALA A 148 18.03 -0.64 15.51
N GLN A 149 17.49 -1.30 16.55
CA GLN A 149 17.06 -0.67 17.81
C GLN A 149 17.85 -1.13 19.04
N THR A 150 18.97 -1.84 18.86
CA THR A 150 19.93 -2.15 19.94
C THR A 150 21.09 -1.17 19.92
#